data_AF-X1V6S1-F1
#
_entry.id   AF-X1V6S1-F1
#
_cell.length_a   1.000
_cell.length_b   1.000
_cell.length_c   1.000
_cell.angle_alpha   90.00
_cell.angle_beta   90.00
_cell.angle_gamma   90.00
#
_symmetry.space_group_name_H-M   'P 1'
#
loop_
_entity.id
_entity.type
_entity.pdbx_description
1 polymer ?
#
loop_
_entity_poly.entity_id
_entity_poly.type
_entity_poly.pdbx_seq_one_letter_code
_entity_poly.pdbx_strand_id
1 'polypeptide(L)'
;MHVFSDLQRSEWTSASSVEAGRDLEQAQTGGAPITVYFHKVESETRDEANVAIAAVQFPEKKVLPKQPYTIGLVLQNNSDIVANVRVNSIDDQGRKNTENVTIERGRAMTVEVETKPDETGYHWIKAWVEGDGFSADNEAGIGIFCEETATVL
;
A
#
# COMPACT_ATOMS: atom_id res chain seq x y z
N MET A 1 10.40 1.18 9.42
CA MET A 1 11.40 1.25 10.51
C MET A 1 11.59 2.72 10.84
N HIS A 2 11.09 3.18 11.99
CA HIS A 2 11.35 4.54 12.47
C HIS A 2 12.30 4.46 13.66
N VAL A 3 13.45 5.10 13.53
CA VAL A 3 14.45 5.24 14.60
C VAL A 3 14.16 6.57 15.26
N PHE A 4 13.78 6.54 16.53
CA PHE A 4 13.67 7.73 17.36
C PHE A 4 14.78 7.66 18.40
N SER A 5 15.68 8.64 18.38
CA SER A 5 16.67 8.81 19.43
C SER A 5 16.43 10.11 20.19
N ASP A 6 16.87 10.14 21.44
CA ASP A 6 16.87 11.30 22.32
C ASP A 6 17.69 12.49 21.76
N LEU A 7 18.61 12.24 20.83
CA LEU A 7 19.30 13.24 20.02
C LEU A 7 18.36 14.08 19.13
N GLN A 8 17.11 13.65 18.91
CA GLN A 8 16.14 14.36 18.06
C GLN A 8 15.08 15.12 18.88
N ARG A 9 15.21 15.20 20.20
CA ARG A 9 14.24 15.92 21.05
C ARG A 9 14.14 17.41 20.70
N SER A 10 15.24 18.03 20.26
CA SER A 10 15.29 19.42 19.78
C SER A 10 14.68 19.61 18.38
N GLU A 11 14.64 18.57 17.57
CA GLU A 11 14.09 18.57 16.20
C GLU A 11 12.54 18.46 16.21
N TRP A 12 11.93 17.96 17.29
CA TRP A 12 10.47 17.77 17.35
C TRP A 12 9.68 19.05 17.63
N THR A 13 10.34 20.12 18.07
CA THR A 13 9.69 21.37 18.51
C THR A 13 10.12 22.59 17.70
N SER A 14 11.02 22.43 16.73
CA SER A 14 11.59 23.52 15.96
C SER A 14 11.09 23.45 14.53
N ALA A 15 10.27 24.42 14.14
CA ALA A 15 9.83 24.61 12.77
C ALA A 15 11.03 24.80 11.83
N SER A 16 10.81 24.45 10.56
CA SER A 16 11.65 24.69 9.37
C SER A 16 12.72 23.65 9.04
N SER A 17 12.24 22.60 8.37
CA SER A 17 12.91 21.98 7.22
C SER A 17 13.47 23.01 6.23
N VAL A 18 14.80 23.20 6.15
CA VAL A 18 15.57 23.36 4.90
C VAL A 18 17.08 23.14 5.24
N GLU A 19 17.80 22.36 4.42
CA GLU A 19 19.28 22.29 4.36
C GLU A 19 20.05 21.49 5.43
N ALA A 20 20.14 20.16 5.28
CA ALA A 20 21.23 19.37 5.89
C ALA A 20 21.58 18.15 5.03
N GLY A 21 21.87 18.39 3.75
CA GLY A 21 22.26 17.36 2.78
C GLY A 21 23.76 17.34 2.47
N ARG A 22 24.63 17.89 3.32
CA ARG A 22 26.09 17.90 3.08
C ARG A 22 26.85 17.73 4.39
N ASP A 23 27.95 17.00 4.31
CA ASP A 23 28.94 16.65 5.35
C ASP A 23 28.69 15.38 6.17
N LEU A 24 28.86 14.24 5.50
CA LEU A 24 29.20 12.95 6.14
C LEU A 24 30.72 12.67 6.20
N GLU A 25 31.58 13.59 5.75
CA GLU A 25 33.05 13.37 5.74
C GLU A 25 33.83 13.97 6.92
N GLN A 26 33.17 14.56 7.92
CA GLN A 26 33.84 15.06 9.13
C GLN A 26 33.23 14.51 10.43
N ALA A 27 33.13 13.19 10.57
CA ALA A 27 33.05 12.58 11.90
C ALA A 27 34.49 12.42 12.44
N GLN A 28 34.98 13.45 13.15
CA GLN A 28 36.26 13.43 13.85
C GLN A 28 36.33 12.18 14.76
N THR A 29 37.32 11.33 14.53
CA THR A 29 37.71 10.21 15.38
C THR A 29 38.32 10.73 16.69
N GLY A 30 37.46 11.16 17.61
CA GLY A 30 37.88 11.73 18.90
C GLY A 30 36.79 11.84 19.97
N GLY A 31 35.70 11.08 19.87
CA GLY A 31 34.61 11.06 20.84
C GLY A 31 34.50 9.72 21.56
N ALA A 32 34.09 9.75 22.83
CA ALA A 32 33.81 8.55 23.64
C ALA A 32 32.90 7.55 22.88
N PRO A 33 33.04 6.24 23.12
CA PRO A 33 32.30 5.22 22.38
C PRO A 33 30.78 5.44 22.52
N ILE A 34 30.11 5.64 21.39
CA ILE A 34 28.65 5.68 21.33
C ILE A 34 28.14 4.26 21.53
N THR A 35 27.30 4.06 22.54
CA THR A 35 26.60 2.78 22.76
C THR A 35 25.19 2.90 22.21
N VAL A 36 24.88 2.11 21.18
CA VAL A 36 23.54 2.04 20.59
C VAL A 36 22.79 0.85 21.21
N TYR A 37 21.66 1.11 21.83
CA TYR A 37 20.79 0.07 22.39
C TYR A 37 19.64 -0.23 21.42
N PHE A 38 19.57 -1.47 20.96
CA PHE A 38 18.42 -1.96 20.20
C PHE A 38 17.43 -2.60 21.16
N HIS A 39 16.29 -1.94 21.36
CA HIS A 39 15.15 -2.53 22.05
C HIS A 39 14.19 -3.08 21.00
N LYS A 40 14.20 -4.41 20.79
CA LYS A 40 13.13 -5.07 20.05
C LYS A 40 11.93 -5.17 21.00
N VAL A 41 10.85 -4.46 20.68
CA VAL A 41 9.56 -4.70 21.31
C VAL A 41 8.98 -5.94 20.62
N GLU A 42 8.81 -7.03 21.37
CA GLU A 42 8.12 -8.21 20.85
C GLU A 42 6.66 -7.82 20.57
N SER A 43 6.23 -7.96 19.33
CA SER A 43 4.83 -7.82 18.98
C SER A 43 4.04 -8.96 19.60
N GLU A 44 2.84 -8.69 20.11
CA GLU A 44 1.93 -9.76 20.53
C GLU A 44 1.71 -10.72 19.36
N THR A 45 1.84 -12.02 19.63
CA THR A 45 1.41 -13.06 18.71
C THR A 45 -0.10 -12.94 18.52
N ARG A 46 -0.53 -12.81 17.27
CA ARG A 46 -1.95 -12.75 16.91
C ARG A 46 -2.40 -14.10 16.40
N ASP A 47 -3.59 -14.52 16.82
CA ASP A 47 -4.22 -15.75 16.35
C ASP A 47 -4.92 -15.57 14.99
N GLU A 48 -4.95 -14.34 14.48
CA GLU A 48 -5.60 -13.95 13.23
C GLU A 48 -4.55 -13.52 12.18
N ALA A 49 -4.86 -13.74 10.91
CA ALA A 49 -3.98 -13.33 9.82
C ALA A 49 -3.91 -11.79 9.66
N ASN A 50 -2.86 -11.30 9.01
CA ASN A 50 -2.65 -9.88 8.73
C ASN A 50 -2.37 -9.71 7.24
N VAL A 51 -3.37 -9.25 6.48
CA VAL A 51 -3.27 -9.11 5.03
C VAL A 51 -3.34 -7.63 4.67
N ALA A 52 -2.26 -7.11 4.08
CA ALA A 52 -2.20 -5.73 3.63
C ALA A 52 -2.24 -5.63 2.09
N ILE A 53 -2.81 -4.55 1.57
CA ILE A 53 -2.64 -4.19 0.16
C ILE A 53 -1.23 -3.60 0.00
N ALA A 54 -0.32 -4.36 -0.61
CA ALA A 54 1.08 -3.99 -0.77
C ALA A 54 1.35 -3.14 -2.02
N ALA A 55 0.59 -3.35 -3.10
CA ALA A 55 0.73 -2.60 -4.34
C ALA A 55 -0.53 -2.65 -5.21
N VAL A 56 -0.64 -1.69 -6.12
CA VAL A 56 -1.64 -1.66 -7.20
C VAL A 56 -0.91 -1.74 -8.54
N GLN A 57 -1.29 -2.70 -9.38
CA GLN A 57 -0.71 -2.98 -10.69
C GLN A 57 -1.69 -2.53 -11.77
N PHE A 58 -1.30 -1.51 -12.53
CA PHE A 58 -2.09 -0.98 -13.63
C PHE A 58 -1.78 -1.71 -14.94
N PRO A 59 -2.76 -1.86 -15.84
CA PRO A 59 -2.52 -2.41 -17.17
C PRO A 59 -1.60 -1.48 -17.98
N GLU A 60 -0.72 -2.06 -18.80
CA GLU A 60 0.19 -1.31 -19.70
C GLU A 60 -0.51 -0.76 -20.96
N LYS A 61 -1.84 -0.72 -20.96
CA LYS A 61 -2.67 -0.31 -22.09
C LYS A 61 -3.53 0.89 -21.70
N LYS A 62 -3.89 1.68 -22.71
CA LYS A 62 -4.87 2.75 -22.56
C LYS A 62 -6.19 2.19 -22.05
N VAL A 63 -6.79 2.90 -21.10
CA VAL A 63 -8.15 2.64 -20.64
C VAL A 63 -9.11 3.39 -21.56
N LEU A 64 -10.05 2.67 -22.16
CA LEU A 64 -11.02 3.22 -23.10
C LEU A 64 -12.45 3.02 -22.60
N PRO A 65 -13.38 3.92 -22.95
CA PRO A 65 -14.77 3.79 -22.56
C PRO A 65 -15.38 2.49 -23.06
N LYS A 66 -16.22 1.88 -22.23
CA LYS A 66 -16.99 0.66 -22.49
C LYS A 66 -16.13 -0.59 -22.73
N GLN A 67 -14.81 -0.52 -22.50
CA GLN A 67 -13.92 -1.67 -22.54
C GLN A 67 -13.58 -2.12 -21.12
N PRO A 68 -13.78 -3.41 -20.79
CA PRO A 68 -13.39 -3.93 -19.48
C PRO A 68 -11.86 -3.95 -19.35
N TYR A 69 -11.37 -3.67 -18.15
CA TYR A 69 -9.98 -3.86 -17.80
C TYR A 69 -9.85 -4.32 -16.36
N THR A 70 -8.72 -4.97 -16.06
CA THR A 70 -8.38 -5.49 -14.75
C THR A 70 -7.23 -4.68 -14.15
N ILE A 71 -7.34 -4.41 -12.85
CA ILE A 71 -6.28 -3.84 -12.03
C ILE A 71 -5.85 -4.91 -11.02
N GLY A 72 -4.56 -5.17 -10.94
CA GLY A 72 -4.02 -6.13 -9.98
C GLY A 72 -3.84 -5.50 -8.60
N LEU A 73 -4.49 -6.06 -7.58
CA LEU A 73 -4.20 -5.76 -6.17
C LEU A 73 -3.23 -6.79 -5.63
N VAL A 74 -2.03 -6.37 -5.26
CA VAL A 74 -1.04 -7.26 -4.63
C VAL A 74 -1.34 -7.29 -3.14
N LEU A 75 -1.81 -8.42 -2.65
CA LEU A 75 -2.10 -8.68 -1.25
C LEU A 75 -0.93 -9.42 -0.63
N GLN A 76 -0.38 -8.90 0.46
CA GLN A 76 0.69 -9.55 1.22
C GLN A 76 0.14 -10.05 2.55
N ASN A 77 0.25 -11.36 2.78
CA ASN A 77 0.03 -11.93 4.10
C ASN A 77 1.31 -11.77 4.93
N ASN A 78 1.26 -10.91 5.95
CA ASN A 78 2.38 -10.61 6.85
C ASN A 78 2.42 -11.50 8.09
N SER A 79 1.50 -12.46 8.21
CA SER A 79 1.48 -13.42 9.31
C SER A 79 2.05 -14.79 8.92
N ASP A 80 2.27 -15.62 9.93
CA ASP A 80 2.67 -17.02 9.83
C ASP A 80 1.47 -17.99 9.72
N ILE A 81 0.25 -17.45 9.60
CA ILE A 81 -1.02 -18.18 9.49
C ILE A 81 -1.56 -18.03 8.06
N VAL A 82 -2.21 -19.08 7.53
CA VAL A 82 -2.91 -18.99 6.23
C VAL A 82 -4.11 -18.03 6.36
N ALA A 83 -4.20 -17.05 5.47
CA ALA A 83 -5.28 -16.08 5.47
C ALA A 83 -6.42 -16.51 4.54
N ASN A 84 -7.66 -16.44 5.01
CA ASN A 84 -8.86 -16.59 4.18
C ASN A 84 -9.63 -15.29 4.23
N VAL A 85 -9.44 -14.45 3.22
CA VAL A 85 -9.96 -13.09 3.20
C VAL A 85 -10.94 -12.89 2.06
N ARG A 86 -11.70 -11.81 2.14
CA ARG A 86 -12.55 -11.32 1.08
C ARG A 86 -12.00 -10.00 0.57
N VAL A 87 -11.82 -9.92 -0.73
CA VAL A 87 -11.46 -8.69 -1.43
C VAL A 87 -12.73 -8.11 -2.01
N ASN A 88 -13.05 -6.90 -1.63
CA ASN A 88 -14.22 -6.19 -2.10
C ASN A 88 -13.77 -4.97 -2.90
N SER A 89 -14.59 -4.55 -3.86
CA SER A 89 -14.41 -3.28 -4.54
C SER A 89 -15.73 -2.64 -4.93
N ILE A 90 -15.71 -1.33 -5.10
CA ILE A 90 -16.79 -0.52 -5.66
C ILE A 90 -16.20 0.55 -6.57
N ASP A 91 -16.78 0.75 -7.75
CA ASP A 91 -16.39 1.83 -8.66
C ASP A 91 -17.31 3.05 -8.57
N ASP A 92 -16.94 4.11 -9.29
CA ASP A 92 -17.68 5.36 -9.41
C ASP A 92 -19.06 5.25 -10.06
N GLN A 93 -19.35 4.10 -10.69
CA GLN A 93 -20.66 3.74 -11.23
C GLN A 93 -21.49 2.91 -10.25
N GLY A 94 -20.96 2.63 -9.06
CA GLY A 94 -21.62 1.85 -8.01
C GLY A 94 -21.60 0.34 -8.23
N ARG A 95 -20.84 -0.16 -9.22
CA ARG A 95 -20.68 -1.60 -9.45
C ARG A 95 -19.77 -2.16 -8.37
N LYS A 96 -20.18 -3.29 -7.80
CA LYS A 96 -19.48 -3.96 -6.71
C LYS A 96 -18.93 -5.29 -7.18
N ASN A 97 -17.74 -5.64 -6.71
CA ASN A 97 -17.17 -6.97 -6.88
C ASN A 97 -16.69 -7.52 -5.53
N THR A 98 -16.76 -8.84 -5.38
CA THR A 98 -16.33 -9.55 -4.18
C THR A 98 -15.67 -10.86 -4.58
N GLU A 99 -14.44 -11.08 -4.12
CA GLU A 99 -13.68 -12.31 -4.35
C GLU A 99 -13.18 -12.88 -3.02
N ASN A 100 -13.32 -14.19 -2.83
CA ASN A 100 -12.75 -14.88 -1.66
C ASN A 100 -11.40 -15.45 -2.06
N VAL A 101 -10.38 -15.17 -1.25
CA VAL A 101 -8.99 -15.46 -1.59
C VAL A 101 -8.30 -16.12 -0.40
N THR A 102 -7.56 -17.18 -0.67
CA THR A 102 -6.68 -17.84 0.30
C THR A 102 -5.24 -17.44 0.01
N ILE A 103 -4.57 -16.80 0.98
CA ILE A 103 -3.17 -16.37 0.85
C ILE A 103 -2.33 -17.14 1.85
N GLU A 104 -1.39 -17.93 1.32
CA GLU A 104 -0.44 -18.70 2.12
C GLU A 104 0.39 -17.80 3.05
N ARG A 105 0.81 -18.35 4.20
CA ARG A 105 1.63 -17.67 5.20
C ARG A 105 2.86 -17.00 4.60
N GLY A 106 3.08 -15.72 4.94
CA GLY A 106 4.21 -14.93 4.45
C GLY A 106 4.25 -14.71 2.93
N ARG A 107 3.20 -15.05 2.18
CA ARG A 107 3.18 -14.92 0.70
C ARG A 107 2.38 -13.71 0.24
N ALA A 108 2.71 -13.30 -0.98
CA ALA A 108 1.92 -12.35 -1.75
C ALA A 108 1.06 -13.08 -2.80
N MET A 109 -0.11 -12.53 -3.10
CA MET A 109 -0.97 -12.94 -4.20
C MET A 109 -1.54 -11.70 -4.89
N THR A 110 -1.61 -11.73 -6.21
CA THR A 110 -2.32 -10.69 -6.98
C THR A 110 -3.77 -11.13 -7.19
N VAL A 111 -4.69 -10.23 -6.89
CA VAL A 111 -6.14 -10.39 -7.10
C VAL A 111 -6.58 -9.37 -8.14
N GLU A 112 -7.39 -9.78 -9.11
CA GLU A 112 -7.83 -8.90 -10.19
C GLU A 112 -9.14 -8.18 -9.83
N VAL A 113 -9.13 -6.85 -9.94
CA VAL A 113 -10.33 -6.02 -9.83
C VAL A 113 -10.73 -5.56 -11.22
N GLU A 114 -11.86 -6.05 -11.71
CA GLU A 114 -12.43 -5.65 -13.00
C GLU A 114 -13.21 -4.34 -12.87
N THR A 115 -13.11 -3.48 -13.89
CA THR A 115 -13.98 -2.31 -14.07
C THR A 115 -14.14 -1.98 -15.56
N LYS A 116 -15.15 -1.17 -15.88
CA LYS A 116 -15.51 -0.77 -17.25
C LYS A 116 -16.16 0.62 -17.26
N PRO A 117 -15.39 1.72 -17.21
CA PRO A 117 -15.91 3.08 -17.33
C PRO A 117 -16.75 3.25 -18.59
N ASP A 118 -17.90 3.92 -18.50
CA ASP A 118 -18.77 4.13 -19.66
C ASP A 118 -18.40 5.38 -20.48
N GLU A 119 -17.68 6.31 -19.85
CA GLU A 119 -17.33 7.62 -20.40
C GLU A 119 -15.82 7.87 -20.28
N THR A 120 -15.35 8.94 -20.92
CA THR A 120 -13.97 9.43 -20.84
C THR A 120 -13.79 10.31 -19.61
N GLY A 121 -12.57 10.36 -19.05
CA GLY A 121 -12.23 11.22 -17.93
C GLY A 121 -11.71 10.46 -16.72
N TYR A 122 -11.84 11.06 -15.54
CA TYR A 122 -11.37 10.49 -14.29
C TYR A 122 -12.42 9.56 -13.68
N HIS A 123 -11.98 8.35 -13.33
CA HIS A 123 -12.76 7.34 -12.64
C HIS A 123 -12.05 6.90 -11.37
N TRP A 124 -12.80 6.36 -10.43
CA TRP A 124 -12.23 5.82 -9.19
C TRP A 124 -12.77 4.43 -8.88
N ILE A 125 -11.94 3.66 -8.17
CA ILE A 125 -12.31 2.41 -7.53
C ILE A 125 -11.85 2.46 -6.08
N LYS A 126 -12.72 2.09 -5.15
CA LYS A 126 -12.34 1.78 -3.78
C LYS A 126 -12.31 0.26 -3.64
N ALA A 127 -11.17 -0.28 -3.23
CA ALA A 127 -11.02 -1.68 -2.88
C ALA A 127 -10.70 -1.84 -1.40
N TRP A 128 -11.17 -2.92 -0.77
CA TRP A 128 -10.87 -3.22 0.63
C TRP A 128 -10.86 -4.71 0.93
N VAL A 129 -10.08 -5.09 1.95
CA VAL A 129 -9.96 -6.47 2.45
C VAL A 129 -10.78 -6.64 3.73
N GLU A 130 -11.53 -7.73 3.82
CA GLU A 130 -12.28 -8.16 5.01
C GLU A 130 -11.86 -9.57 5.42
N GLY A 131 -12.01 -9.89 6.72
CA GLY A 131 -11.81 -11.26 7.23
C GLY A 131 -10.40 -11.56 7.74
N ASP A 132 -9.54 -10.55 7.85
CA ASP A 132 -8.28 -10.64 8.60
C ASP A 132 -8.44 -10.01 10.00
N GLY A 133 -7.39 -10.12 10.82
CA GLY A 133 -7.37 -9.61 12.20
C GLY A 133 -6.77 -8.22 12.34
N PHE A 134 -6.59 -7.50 11.24
CA PHE A 134 -5.93 -6.21 11.25
C PHE A 134 -6.59 -5.24 10.27
N SER A 135 -7.36 -4.30 10.79
CA SER A 135 -8.17 -3.40 9.95
C SER A 135 -7.40 -2.22 9.34
N ALA A 136 -6.16 -1.98 9.76
CA ALA A 136 -5.35 -0.89 9.20
C ALA A 136 -4.63 -1.35 7.94
N ASP A 137 -4.54 -0.48 6.93
CA ASP A 137 -3.90 -0.72 5.62
C ASP A 137 -4.61 -1.73 4.69
N ASN A 138 -5.90 -1.96 4.93
CA ASN A 138 -6.72 -2.91 4.16
C ASN A 138 -7.50 -2.27 3.02
N GLU A 139 -7.37 -0.95 2.81
CA GLU A 139 -8.12 -0.23 1.79
C GLU A 139 -7.19 0.48 0.80
N ALA A 140 -7.60 0.52 -0.48
CA ALA A 140 -6.93 1.26 -1.52
C ALA A 140 -7.95 2.07 -2.34
N GLY A 141 -7.67 3.37 -2.51
CA GLY A 141 -8.32 4.22 -3.49
C GLY A 141 -7.50 4.24 -4.78
N ILE A 142 -8.11 3.87 -5.90
CA ILE A 142 -7.46 3.74 -7.19
C ILE A 142 -8.07 4.76 -8.14
N GLY A 143 -7.25 5.66 -8.68
CA GLY A 143 -7.66 6.62 -9.71
C GLY A 143 -7.26 6.13 -11.10
N ILE A 144 -8.18 6.21 -12.06
CA ILE A 144 -7.95 5.82 -13.45
C ILE A 144 -8.34 6.98 -14.36
N PHE A 145 -7.56 7.19 -15.42
CA PHE A 145 -7.90 8.12 -16.50
C PHE A 145 -8.30 7.34 -17.75
N CYS A 146 -9.55 7.53 -18.18
CA CYS A 146 -10.14 6.93 -19.36
C CYS A 146 -9.98 7.88 -20.55
N GLU A 147 -9.19 7.48 -21.55
CA GLU A 147 -8.86 8.29 -22.71
C GLU A 147 -9.99 8.29 -23.76
N GLU A 148 -10.04 9.33 -24.59
CA GLU A 148 -10.90 9.35 -25.77
C GLU A 148 -10.54 8.23 -26.75
N THR A 149 -11.56 7.51 -27.22
CA THR A 149 -11.40 6.57 -28.33
C THR A 149 -11.06 7.36 -29.59
N ALA A 150 -9.85 7.17 -30.12
CA ALA A 150 -9.45 7.81 -31.37
C ALA A 150 -10.45 7.44 -32.48
N THR A 151 -10.99 8.45 -33.17
CA THR A 151 -11.82 8.24 -34.36
C THR A 151 -10.89 7.85 -35.49
N VAL A 152 -10.98 6.60 -35.97
CA VAL A 152 -10.29 6.20 -37.20
C VAL A 152 -11.07 6.81 -38.36
N LEU A 153 -10.43 7.74 -39.09
CA LEU A 153 -10.96 8.37 -40.31
C LEU A 153 -10.84 7.42 -41.52
#